data_AF-A0A231GT15-F1
#
_entry.id   AF-A0A231GT15-F1
#
_cell.length_a   1.000
_cell.length_b   1.000
_cell.length_c   1.000
_cell.angle_alpha   90.00
_cell.angle_beta   90.00
_cell.angle_gamma   90.00
#
_symmetry.space_group_name_H-M   'P 1'
#
loop_
_entity.id
_entity.type
_entity.pdbx_description
1 polymer ?
#
loop_
_entity_poly.entity_id
_entity_poly.type
_entity_poly.pdbx_seq_one_letter_code
_entity_poly.pdbx_strand_id
1 'polypeptide(L)'
;MGKKGKAAGKVDPETRARQQRCLDLKVRGMTYADIAEHEGYAGESGARAAVEAALARAEKQAADVVRPLMVARAEKLWEHGLGVMLEGRDEGDMERFAKGASVADKALARLMRLHGLDTPDVSVQIGAGAGELERLKNDFMLEINKAAGGVLDAELVEPEPGG
;
A
#
# COMPACT_ATOMS: atom_id res chain seq x y z
N MET A 1 -20.17 -0.50 14.85
CA MET A 1 -18.85 -0.42 15.53
C MET A 1 -17.75 -0.47 14.47
N GLY A 2 -17.28 0.69 14.00
CA GLY A 2 -16.26 0.78 12.95
C GLY A 2 -14.86 0.48 13.49
N LYS A 3 -14.18 -0.49 12.87
CA LYS A 3 -12.74 -0.69 13.06
C LYS A 3 -12.00 0.49 12.43
N LYS A 4 -11.58 1.45 13.25
CA LYS A 4 -10.65 2.50 12.83
C LYS A 4 -9.34 1.84 12.36
N GLY A 5 -9.06 1.95 11.06
CA GLY A 5 -7.75 1.61 10.50
C GLY A 5 -6.69 2.47 11.20
N LYS A 6 -5.81 1.84 11.96
CA LYS A 6 -4.74 2.51 12.69
C LYS A 6 -3.70 2.96 11.67
N ALA A 7 -3.47 4.27 11.58
CA ALA A 7 -2.36 4.85 10.82
C ALA A 7 -1.07 4.09 11.17
N ALA A 8 -0.32 3.66 10.15
CA ALA A 8 0.96 2.97 10.30
C ALA A 8 1.99 3.95 10.90
N GLY A 9 1.91 4.16 12.22
CA GLY A 9 2.90 4.91 12.97
C GLY A 9 4.26 4.25 12.82
N LYS A 10 5.30 5.05 12.59
CA LYS A 10 6.70 4.60 12.56
C LYS A 10 6.93 3.68 13.77
N VAL A 11 7.22 2.41 13.51
CA VAL A 11 7.56 1.44 14.56
C VAL A 11 8.76 1.98 15.31
N ASP A 12 8.61 2.11 16.62
CA ASP A 12 9.64 2.60 17.53
C ASP A 12 10.96 1.80 17.36
N PRO A 13 12.13 2.46 17.37
CA PRO A 13 13.42 1.78 17.16
C PRO A 13 13.71 0.63 18.15
N GLU A 14 13.26 0.74 19.39
CA GLU A 14 13.44 -0.30 20.40
C GLU A 14 12.57 -1.52 20.08
N THR A 15 11.32 -1.26 19.68
CA THR A 15 10.41 -2.32 19.18
C THR A 15 11.01 -3.03 17.97
N ARG A 16 11.66 -2.27 17.07
CA ARG A 16 12.33 -2.81 15.89
C ARG A 16 13.49 -3.72 16.25
N ALA A 17 14.35 -3.29 17.19
CA ALA A 17 15.48 -4.06 17.68
C ALA A 17 15.01 -5.36 18.37
N ARG A 18 13.95 -5.27 19.19
CA ARG A 18 13.33 -6.43 19.84
C ARG A 18 12.81 -7.46 18.84
N GLN A 19 12.09 -7.01 17.82
CA GLN A 19 11.62 -7.87 16.72
C GLN A 19 12.78 -8.56 15.98
N GLN A 20 13.89 -7.85 15.74
CA GLN A 20 15.08 -8.45 15.11
C GLN A 20 15.71 -9.53 16.00
N ARG A 21 15.84 -9.29 17.31
CA ARG A 21 16.32 -10.31 18.25
C ARG A 21 15.43 -11.54 18.27
N CYS A 22 14.11 -11.38 18.21
CA CYS A 22 13.17 -12.50 18.11
C CYS A 22 13.45 -13.35 16.87
N LEU A 23 13.71 -12.71 15.72
CA LEU A 23 14.08 -13.42 14.49
C LEU A 23 15.41 -14.16 14.63
N ASP A 24 16.41 -13.53 15.24
CA ASP A 24 17.74 -14.15 15.44
C ASP A 24 17.64 -15.38 16.37
N LEU A 25 16.86 -15.30 17.46
CA LEU A 25 16.59 -16.43 18.35
C LEU A 25 15.81 -17.54 17.61
N LYS A 26 14.88 -17.16 16.72
CA LYS A 26 14.15 -18.13 15.92
C LYS A 26 15.04 -18.88 14.94
N VAL A 27 15.99 -18.20 14.31
CA VAL A 27 17.00 -18.80 13.41
C VAL A 27 17.90 -19.79 14.17
N ARG A 28 18.18 -19.53 15.45
CA ARG A 28 18.92 -20.45 16.33
C ARG A 28 18.11 -21.65 16.81
N GLY A 29 16.84 -21.78 16.40
CA GLY A 29 16.00 -22.94 16.66
C GLY A 29 15.10 -22.85 17.89
N MET A 30 15.03 -21.70 18.58
CA MET A 30 14.14 -21.54 19.74
C MET A 30 12.65 -21.64 19.36
N THR A 31 11.83 -22.14 20.29
CA THR A 31 10.38 -22.16 20.13
C THR A 31 9.79 -20.76 20.37
N TYR A 32 8.55 -20.51 19.95
CA TYR A 32 7.92 -19.22 20.21
C TYR A 32 7.60 -19.00 21.69
N ALA A 33 7.43 -20.08 22.47
CA ALA A 33 7.30 -20.02 23.92
C ALA A 33 8.59 -19.51 24.56
N ASP A 34 9.73 -20.12 24.20
CA ASP A 34 11.04 -19.73 24.74
C ASP A 34 11.39 -18.29 24.37
N ILE A 35 11.08 -17.86 23.14
CA ILE A 35 11.30 -16.48 22.69
C ILE A 35 10.38 -15.52 23.44
N ALA A 36 9.13 -15.91 23.71
CA ALA A 36 8.20 -15.09 24.48
C ALA A 36 8.69 -14.89 25.90
N GLU A 37 9.18 -15.93 26.56
CA GLU A 37 9.77 -15.85 27.89
C GLU A 37 11.05 -14.99 27.87
N HIS A 38 11.97 -15.25 26.93
CA HIS A 38 13.25 -14.56 26.83
C HIS A 38 13.10 -13.05 26.58
N GLU A 39 12.23 -12.66 25.65
CA GLU A 39 12.05 -11.24 25.31
C GLU A 39 10.93 -10.57 26.12
N GLY A 40 10.21 -11.29 27.01
CA GLY A 40 9.17 -10.73 27.87
C GLY A 40 7.84 -10.43 27.16
N TYR A 41 7.39 -11.30 26.27
CA TYR A 41 6.04 -11.25 25.69
C TYR A 41 5.04 -12.00 26.59
N ALA A 42 3.78 -11.58 26.55
CA ALA A 42 2.70 -12.23 27.29
C ALA A 42 2.40 -13.67 26.82
N GLY A 43 2.91 -14.07 25.64
CA GLY A 43 2.75 -15.42 25.11
C GLY A 43 3.28 -15.57 23.69
N GLU A 44 3.21 -16.80 23.18
CA GLU A 44 3.77 -17.20 21.88
C GLU A 44 3.29 -16.34 20.71
N SER A 45 2.01 -15.97 20.70
CA SER A 45 1.42 -15.15 19.63
C SER A 45 2.13 -13.80 19.48
N GLY A 46 2.61 -13.22 20.58
CA GLY A 46 3.36 -11.97 20.58
C GLY A 46 4.76 -12.13 19.97
N ALA A 47 5.46 -13.19 20.36
CA ALA A 47 6.77 -13.54 19.80
C ALA A 47 6.68 -13.87 18.30
N ARG A 48 5.68 -14.65 17.89
CA ARG A 48 5.43 -14.97 16.48
C ARG A 48 5.17 -13.72 15.65
N ALA A 49 4.29 -12.82 16.10
CA ALA A 49 4.02 -11.57 15.41
C ALA A 49 5.28 -10.69 15.28
N ALA A 50 6.16 -10.71 16.29
CA ALA A 50 7.42 -9.99 16.27
C ALA A 50 8.40 -10.54 15.22
N VAL A 51 8.51 -11.87 15.12
CA VAL A 51 9.32 -12.56 14.10
C VAL A 51 8.79 -12.28 12.70
N GLU A 52 7.47 -12.42 12.48
CA GLU A 52 6.84 -12.15 11.19
C GLU A 52 7.03 -10.68 10.76
N ALA A 53 6.91 -9.74 11.69
CA ALA A 53 7.18 -8.33 11.42
C ALA A 53 8.65 -8.05 11.07
N ALA A 54 9.61 -8.77 11.67
CA ALA A 54 11.02 -8.68 11.32
C ALA A 54 11.30 -9.25 9.92
N LEU A 55 10.73 -10.41 9.59
CA LEU A 55 10.84 -11.04 8.27
C LEU A 55 10.27 -10.15 7.16
N ALA A 56 9.04 -9.66 7.32
CA ALA A 56 8.42 -8.76 6.35
C ALA A 56 9.23 -7.47 6.14
N ARG A 57 9.88 -6.96 7.20
CA ARG A 57 10.81 -5.83 7.08
C ARG A 57 12.11 -6.20 6.38
N ALA A 58 12.67 -7.37 6.67
CA ALA A 58 13.88 -7.85 6.00
C ALA A 58 13.64 -8.05 4.49
N GLU A 59 12.50 -8.62 4.11
CA GLU A 59 12.07 -8.73 2.71
C GLU A 59 11.94 -7.35 2.05
N LYS A 60 11.32 -6.39 2.75
CA LYS A 60 11.19 -5.02 2.24
C LYS A 60 12.53 -4.28 2.14
N GLN A 61 13.41 -4.43 3.12
CA GLN A 61 14.76 -3.85 3.09
C GLN A 61 15.62 -4.49 2.00
N ALA A 62 15.54 -5.81 1.81
CA ALA A 62 16.18 -6.48 0.70
C ALA A 62 15.64 -5.95 -0.63
N ALA A 63 14.33 -5.75 -0.77
CA ALA A 63 13.74 -5.12 -1.95
C ALA A 63 14.21 -3.67 -2.14
N ASP A 64 14.35 -2.87 -1.08
CA ASP A 64 14.81 -1.48 -1.17
C ASP A 64 16.30 -1.35 -1.48
N VAL A 65 17.12 -2.35 -1.14
CA VAL A 65 18.55 -2.42 -1.53
C VAL A 65 18.71 -3.00 -2.95
N VAL A 66 17.94 -4.02 -3.29
CA VAL A 66 18.05 -4.73 -4.57
C VAL A 66 17.37 -3.96 -5.71
N ARG A 67 16.27 -3.24 -5.45
CA ARG A 67 15.54 -2.49 -6.48
C ARG A 67 16.41 -1.44 -7.18
N PRO A 68 17.17 -0.55 -6.49
CA PRO A 68 18.08 0.38 -7.15
C PRO A 68 19.15 -0.32 -8.00
N LEU A 69 19.69 -1.45 -7.52
CA LEU A 69 20.68 -2.24 -8.26
C LEU A 69 20.07 -2.85 -9.53
N MET A 70 18.83 -3.33 -9.46
CA MET A 70 18.12 -3.88 -10.61
C MET A 70 17.72 -2.78 -11.61
N VAL A 71 17.32 -1.60 -11.14
CA VAL A 71 17.06 -0.42 -11.98
C VAL A 71 18.32 -0.07 -12.76
N ALA A 72 19.46 0.13 -12.09
CA ALA A 72 20.72 0.46 -12.74
C ALA A 72 21.18 -0.60 -13.77
N ARG A 73 20.91 -1.89 -13.52
CA ARG A 73 21.19 -2.96 -14.48
C ARG A 73 20.25 -2.92 -15.69
N ALA A 74 18.97 -2.64 -15.47
CA ALA A 74 17.98 -2.56 -16.53
C ALA A 74 18.20 -1.31 -17.41
N GLU A 75 18.60 -0.17 -16.84
CA GLU A 75 19.01 1.03 -17.58
C GLU A 75 20.18 0.74 -18.52
N LYS A 76 21.24 0.09 -18.04
CA LYS A 76 22.38 -0.30 -18.88
C LYS A 76 21.99 -1.22 -20.05
N LEU A 77 21.09 -2.17 -19.80
CA LEU A 77 20.60 -3.06 -20.85
C LEU A 77 19.74 -2.31 -21.86
N TRP A 78 18.95 -1.33 -21.39
CA TRP A 78 18.13 -0.49 -22.25
C TRP A 78 19.00 0.38 -23.16
N GLU A 79 19.98 1.09 -22.60
CA GLU A 79 20.96 1.91 -23.35
C GLU A 79 21.71 1.07 -24.38
N HIS A 80 22.19 -0.11 -23.99
CA HIS A 80 22.89 -1.02 -24.88
C HIS A 80 21.99 -1.50 -26.03
N GLY A 81 20.78 -1.95 -25.72
CA GLY A 81 19.81 -2.38 -26.74
C GLY A 81 19.48 -1.25 -27.73
N LEU A 82 19.33 -0.03 -27.22
CA LEU A 82 19.10 1.16 -28.03
C LEU A 82 20.29 1.46 -28.95
N GLY A 83 21.53 1.37 -28.44
CA GLY A 83 22.74 1.53 -29.23
C GLY A 83 22.83 0.53 -30.38
N VAL A 84 22.67 -0.77 -30.08
CA VAL A 84 22.68 -1.84 -31.10
C VAL A 84 21.57 -1.65 -32.14
N MET A 85 20.38 -1.21 -31.70
CA MET A 85 19.27 -0.92 -32.59
C MET A 85 19.61 0.22 -33.57
N LEU A 86 20.18 1.32 -33.06
CA LEU A 86 20.53 2.48 -33.89
C LEU A 86 21.66 2.16 -34.87
N GLU A 87 22.69 1.42 -34.45
CA GLU A 87 23.77 0.94 -35.32
C GLU A 87 23.21 0.06 -36.45
N GLY A 88 22.35 -0.92 -36.13
CA GLY A 88 21.72 -1.76 -37.13
C GLY A 88 20.85 -0.98 -38.12
N ARG A 89 20.16 0.08 -37.67
CA ARG A 89 19.42 0.99 -38.56
C ARG A 89 20.34 1.70 -39.54
N ASP A 90 21.43 2.27 -39.04
CA ASP A 90 22.35 3.09 -39.83
C ASP A 90 23.17 2.23 -40.82
N GLU A 91 23.45 0.97 -40.48
CA GLU A 91 24.10 -0.01 -41.34
C GLU A 91 23.13 -0.70 -42.34
N GLY A 92 21.82 -0.53 -42.17
CA GLY A 92 20.79 -1.26 -42.94
C GLY A 92 20.66 -2.75 -42.56
N ASP A 93 21.28 -3.17 -41.46
CA ASP A 93 21.15 -4.52 -40.88
C ASP A 93 19.88 -4.62 -40.04
N MET A 94 18.81 -5.06 -40.69
CA MET A 94 17.49 -5.22 -40.06
C MET A 94 17.47 -6.32 -38.99
N GLU A 95 18.36 -7.31 -39.05
CA GLU A 95 18.44 -8.35 -38.02
C GLU A 95 19.05 -7.78 -36.74
N ARG A 96 20.15 -7.02 -36.87
CA ARG A 96 20.77 -6.30 -35.74
C ARG A 96 19.82 -5.28 -35.14
N PHE A 97 19.11 -4.53 -35.98
CA PHE A 97 18.05 -3.61 -35.55
C PHE A 97 17.01 -4.31 -34.67
N ALA A 98 16.43 -5.42 -35.17
CA ALA A 98 15.39 -6.14 -34.46
C ALA A 98 15.89 -6.75 -33.13
N LYS A 99 17.13 -7.24 -33.08
CA LYS A 99 17.77 -7.73 -31.85
C LYS A 99 17.91 -6.60 -30.82
N GLY A 100 18.44 -5.45 -31.22
CA GLY A 100 18.59 -4.28 -30.36
C GLY A 100 17.25 -3.80 -29.80
N ALA A 101 16.25 -3.67 -30.68
CA ALA A 101 14.89 -3.28 -30.30
C ALA A 101 14.27 -4.26 -29.28
N SER A 102 14.43 -5.56 -29.48
CA SER A 102 13.92 -6.57 -28.53
C SER A 102 14.59 -6.48 -27.15
N VAL A 103 15.89 -6.21 -27.10
CA VAL A 103 16.61 -6.05 -25.83
C VAL A 103 16.16 -4.79 -25.11
N ALA A 104 16.05 -3.66 -25.84
CA ALA A 104 15.60 -2.39 -25.29
C ALA A 104 14.17 -2.49 -24.74
N ASP A 105 13.23 -3.08 -25.50
CA ASP A 105 11.84 -3.26 -25.08
C ASP A 105 11.71 -4.10 -23.79
N LYS A 106 12.41 -5.24 -23.73
CA LYS A 106 12.45 -6.09 -22.52
C LYS A 106 13.07 -5.39 -21.31
N ALA A 107 14.07 -4.53 -21.53
CA ALA A 107 14.68 -3.75 -20.46
C ALA A 107 13.74 -2.66 -19.96
N LEU A 108 13.04 -1.97 -20.87
CA LEU A 108 12.04 -0.95 -20.54
C LEU A 108 10.86 -1.54 -19.76
N ALA A 109 10.34 -2.69 -20.18
CA ALA A 109 9.28 -3.40 -19.45
C ALA A 109 9.70 -3.76 -18.02
N ARG A 110 10.97 -4.14 -17.80
CA ARG A 110 11.50 -4.39 -16.45
C ARG A 110 11.59 -3.11 -15.63
N LEU A 111 12.02 -2.00 -16.23
CA LEU A 111 12.04 -0.69 -15.56
C LEU A 111 10.64 -0.26 -15.14
N MET A 112 9.65 -0.37 -16.03
CA MET A 112 8.25 -0.06 -15.70
C MET A 112 7.75 -0.86 -14.50
N ARG A 113 8.06 -2.17 -14.42
CA ARG A 113 7.71 -3.00 -13.26
C ARG A 113 8.44 -2.60 -11.98
N LEU A 114 9.74 -2.33 -12.07
CA LEU A 114 10.56 -1.92 -10.91
C LEU A 114 10.12 -0.57 -10.34
N HIS A 115 9.60 0.32 -11.18
CA HIS A 115 9.04 1.60 -10.78
C HIS A 115 7.54 1.54 -10.44
N GLY A 116 6.87 0.40 -10.61
CA GLY A 116 5.43 0.27 -10.36
C GLY A 116 4.56 1.03 -11.38
N LEU A 117 5.06 1.24 -12.59
CA LEU A 117 4.33 1.83 -13.71
C LEU A 117 3.55 0.77 -14.53
N ASP A 118 3.83 -0.52 -14.29
CA ASP A 118 3.17 -1.67 -14.92
C ASP A 118 2.06 -2.27 -14.02
N THR A 119 1.59 -1.52 -13.03
CA THR A 119 0.49 -1.97 -12.16
C THR A 119 -0.85 -1.67 -12.83
N PRO A 120 -1.75 -2.67 -13.00
CA PRO A 120 -3.11 -2.38 -13.48
C PRO A 120 -3.80 -1.40 -12.53
N ASP A 121 -4.63 -0.52 -13.07
CA ASP A 121 -5.49 0.37 -12.29
C ASP A 121 -6.29 -0.47 -11.29
N VAL A 122 -5.90 -0.40 -10.01
CA VAL A 122 -6.67 -1.01 -8.93
C VAL A 122 -7.89 -0.13 -8.71
N SER A 123 -8.93 -0.37 -9.51
CA SER A 123 -10.27 0.15 -9.20
C SER A 123 -10.77 -0.53 -7.94
N VAL A 124 -10.59 0.13 -6.80
CA VAL A 124 -11.24 -0.29 -5.55
C VAL A 124 -12.72 0.07 -5.69
N GLN A 125 -13.52 -0.86 -6.21
CA GLN A 125 -14.96 -0.81 -6.01
C GLN A 125 -15.24 -1.08 -4.54
N ILE A 126 -15.37 -0.01 -3.75
CA ILE A 126 -15.98 -0.08 -2.42
C ILE A 126 -17.46 -0.36 -2.68
N GLY A 127 -17.80 -1.65 -2.76
CA GLY A 127 -19.16 -2.08 -2.61
C GLY A 127 -19.59 -1.75 -1.18
N ALA A 128 -20.13 -0.55 -0.96
CA ALA A 128 -21.20 -0.42 0.01
C ALA A 128 -22.24 -1.42 -0.48
N GLY A 129 -22.28 -2.61 0.14
CA GLY A 129 -23.24 -3.64 -0.24
C GLY A 129 -24.60 -2.96 -0.29
N ALA A 130 -25.37 -3.13 -1.37
CA ALA A 130 -26.54 -2.29 -1.66
C ALA A 130 -27.44 -2.00 -0.44
N GLY A 131 -27.53 -2.95 0.51
CA GLY A 131 -28.24 -2.76 1.78
C GLY A 131 -27.66 -1.73 2.76
N GLU A 132 -26.37 -1.39 2.72
CA GLU A 132 -25.75 -0.36 3.56
C GLU A 132 -26.05 1.05 3.02
N LEU A 133 -26.11 1.21 1.70
CA LEU A 133 -26.55 2.46 1.07
C LEU A 133 -28.06 2.68 1.24
N GLU A 134 -28.87 1.62 1.11
CA GLU A 134 -30.31 1.66 1.42
C GLU A 134 -30.56 2.02 2.89
N ARG A 135 -29.80 1.43 3.82
CA ARG A 135 -29.86 1.77 5.25
C ARG A 135 -29.46 3.22 5.51
N LEU A 136 -28.34 3.67 4.94
CA LEU A 136 -27.86 5.04 5.15
C LEU A 136 -28.85 6.07 4.58
N LYS A 137 -29.46 5.78 3.42
CA LYS A 137 -30.53 6.58 2.83
C LYS A 137 -31.76 6.63 3.74
N ASN A 138 -32.19 5.50 4.28
CA ASN A 138 -33.34 5.44 5.17
C ASN A 138 -33.08 6.18 6.50
N ASP A 139 -31.89 6.00 7.09
CA ASP A 139 -31.47 6.70 8.31
C ASP A 139 -31.40 8.22 8.08
N PHE A 140 -30.85 8.65 6.94
CA PHE A 140 -30.77 10.06 6.56
C PHE A 140 -32.16 10.69 6.36
N MET A 141 -33.08 10.00 5.68
CA MET A 141 -34.45 10.49 5.48
C MET A 141 -35.25 10.55 6.78
N LEU A 142 -35.04 9.61 7.70
CA LEU A 142 -35.61 9.65 9.05
C LEU A 142 -35.13 10.87 9.82
N GLU A 143 -33.85 11.23 9.72
CA GLU A 143 -33.29 12.36 10.43
C GLU A 143 -33.72 13.71 9.84
N ILE A 144 -33.86 13.80 8.51
CA ILE A 144 -34.50 14.96 7.86
C ILE A 144 -35.96 15.12 8.33
N ASN A 145 -36.73 14.04 8.42
CA ASN A 145 -38.12 14.12 8.87
C ASN A 145 -38.24 14.46 10.36
N LYS A 146 -37.32 13.99 11.20
CA LYS A 146 -37.25 14.44 12.60
C LYS A 146 -36.89 15.91 12.72
N ALA A 147 -35.97 16.40 11.88
CA ALA A 147 -35.61 17.81 11.83
C ALA A 147 -36.75 18.69 11.25
N ALA A 148 -37.53 18.17 10.29
CA ALA A 148 -38.66 18.85 9.69
C ALA A 148 -39.89 18.91 10.61
N GLY A 149 -40.01 18.01 11.60
CA GLY A 149 -41.07 18.03 12.63
C GLY A 149 -40.86 19.07 13.75
N GLY A 150 -39.84 19.92 13.65
CA GLY A 150 -39.45 20.89 14.68
C GLY A 150 -39.64 22.36 14.31
N VAL A 151 -40.33 22.69 13.22
CA VAL A 151 -40.76 24.08 12.97
C VAL A 151 -42.07 24.30 13.72
N LEU A 152 -41.94 24.66 15.00
CA LEU A 152 -43.02 25.25 15.78
C LEU A 152 -43.49 26.53 15.08
N ASP A 153 -44.81 26.64 14.87
CA ASP A 153 -45.51 27.86 14.49
C ASP A 153 -45.03 29.03 15.36
N ALA A 154 -44.15 29.87 14.82
CA ALA A 154 -43.95 31.21 15.35
C ALA A 154 -45.10 32.05 14.81
N GLU A 155 -46.17 32.14 15.61
CA GLU A 155 -47.29 33.07 15.40
C GLU A 155 -46.72 34.48 15.17
N LEU A 156 -46.94 35.01 13.96
CA LEU A 156 -46.48 36.32 13.55
C LEU A 156 -47.35 37.37 14.26
N VAL A 157 -46.90 37.88 15.40
CA VAL A 157 -47.54 39.03 16.05
C VAL A 157 -47.26 40.27 15.19
N GLU A 158 -48.27 40.74 14.47
CA GLU A 158 -48.19 42.04 13.78
C GLU A 158 -48.07 43.16 14.81
N PRO A 159 -47.11 44.10 14.65
CA PRO A 159 -47.03 45.25 15.53
C PRO A 159 -48.17 46.21 15.23
N GLU A 160 -48.95 46.58 16.26
CA GLU A 160 -49.97 47.63 16.14
C GLU A 160 -49.34 48.95 15.64
N PRO A 161 -49.98 49.64 14.69
CA PRO A 161 -49.52 50.96 14.26
C PRO A 161 -49.84 51.97 15.37
N GLY A 162 -48.82 52.54 15.99
CA GLY A 162 -48.99 53.57 17.01
C GLY A 162 -49.71 54.82 16.47
N GLY A 163 -50.83 55.16 17.12
CA GLY A 163 -51.62 56.38 16.90
C GLY A 163 -52.91 56.37 17.73
#